data_AF-A0A426Y0E7-F1
#
_entry.id   AF-A0A426Y0E7-F1
#
_cell.length_a   1.000
_cell.length_b   1.000
_cell.length_c   1.000
_cell.angle_alpha   90.00
_cell.angle_beta   90.00
_cell.angle_gamma   90.00
#
_symmetry.space_group_name_H-M   'P 1'
#
loop_
_entity.id
_entity.type
_entity.pdbx_description
1 polymer ?
#
loop_
_entity_poly.entity_id
_entity_poly.type
_entity_poly.pdbx_seq_one_letter_code
_entity_poly.pdbx_strand_id
1 'polypeptide(L)'
;MDTRKVLLILISLAILLQSSQLADASVQDECKIVTAADPNVDYNFCVTSLQADPTSGSADAKELAIIAANLTVANATSTLSKIEKLYKDVVTAASGAIKAISSGSLGDAKKHLTEASDKPQDCDNLLFEAGKNSLLTKEDNDCTNLASIAQYIVAKLQ
;
A
#
# COMPACT_ATOMS: atom_id res chain seq x y z
N MET A 1 33.17 -48.52 -11.83
CA MET A 1 32.73 -47.34 -11.05
C MET A 1 32.39 -47.83 -9.65
N ASP A 2 33.06 -47.31 -8.63
CA ASP A 2 32.95 -47.77 -7.23
C ASP A 2 31.52 -47.56 -6.69
N THR A 3 30.94 -48.57 -6.06
CA THR A 3 29.58 -48.52 -5.49
C THR A 3 29.44 -47.42 -4.45
N ARG A 4 30.51 -47.06 -3.74
CA ARG A 4 30.56 -45.90 -2.84
C ARG A 4 30.44 -44.58 -3.61
N LYS A 5 31.07 -44.47 -4.79
CA LYS A 5 30.96 -43.27 -5.64
C LYS A 5 29.56 -43.14 -6.23
N VAL A 6 28.94 -44.25 -6.63
CA VAL A 6 27.55 -44.25 -7.11
C VAL A 6 26.60 -43.81 -5.99
N LEU A 7 26.78 -44.31 -4.77
CA LEU A 7 25.97 -43.92 -3.62
C LEU A 7 26.11 -42.42 -3.29
N LEU A 8 27.34 -41.88 -3.31
CA LEU A 8 27.59 -40.46 -3.08
C LEU A 8 26.96 -39.57 -4.16
N ILE A 9 26.98 -40.00 -5.43
CA ILE A 9 26.33 -39.28 -6.52
C ILE A 9 24.81 -39.26 -6.31
N LEU A 10 24.19 -40.39 -5.96
CA LEU A 10 22.75 -40.47 -5.71
C LEU A 10 22.31 -39.60 -4.52
N ILE A 11 23.11 -39.56 -3.44
CA ILE A 11 22.85 -38.69 -2.29
C ILE A 11 22.98 -37.22 -2.68
N SER A 12 24.03 -36.85 -3.42
CA SER A 12 24.21 -35.47 -3.90
C SER A 12 23.07 -35.03 -4.83
N LEU A 13 22.59 -35.91 -5.71
CA LEU A 13 21.47 -35.64 -6.60
C LEU A 13 20.15 -35.49 -5.81
N ALA A 14 19.92 -36.33 -4.79
CA ALA A 14 18.77 -36.21 -3.90
C ALA A 14 18.77 -34.90 -3.09
N ILE A 15 19.93 -34.41 -2.66
CA ILE A 15 20.07 -33.11 -1.98
C ILE A 15 19.76 -31.95 -2.94
N LEU A 16 20.22 -32.02 -4.19
CA LEU A 16 19.86 -31.01 -5.21
C LEU A 16 18.35 -31.03 -5.54
N LEU A 17 17.71 -32.21 -5.54
CA LEU A 17 16.26 -32.33 -5.74
C LEU A 17 15.43 -31.78 -4.55
N GLN A 18 15.99 -31.76 -3.33
CA GLN A 18 15.34 -31.14 -2.16
C GLN A 18 15.43 -29.61 -2.20
N SER A 19 16.52 -29.03 -2.73
CA SER A 19 16.64 -27.57 -2.90
C SER A 19 15.72 -26.97 -3.97
N SER A 20 15.19 -27.80 -4.88
CA SER A 20 14.22 -27.41 -5.91
C SER A 20 12.75 -27.40 -5.43
N GLN A 21 12.49 -27.56 -4.13
CA GLN A 21 11.13 -27.44 -3.55
C GLN A 21 10.81 -26.06 -2.98
N LEU A 22 11.66 -25.04 -3.21
CA LEU A 22 11.13 -23.68 -3.24
C LEU A 22 10.33 -23.58 -4.54
N ALA A 23 9.05 -23.93 -4.46
CA ALA A 23 8.11 -23.57 -5.50
C ALA A 23 8.31 -22.07 -5.75
N ASP A 24 8.66 -21.72 -6.99
CA ASP A 24 8.56 -20.36 -7.48
C ASP A 24 7.11 -19.96 -7.26
N ALA A 25 6.87 -19.26 -6.15
CA ALA A 25 5.55 -19.13 -5.62
C ALA A 25 4.93 -17.95 -6.37
N SER A 26 4.07 -18.31 -7.32
CA SER A 26 3.45 -17.34 -8.19
C SER A 26 2.63 -16.36 -7.35
N VAL A 27 2.57 -15.08 -7.72
CA VAL A 27 1.74 -14.07 -7.04
C VAL A 27 0.33 -14.60 -6.68
N GLN A 28 -0.25 -15.44 -7.54
CA GLN A 28 -1.54 -16.09 -7.33
C GLN A 28 -1.55 -17.07 -6.15
N ASP A 29 -0.49 -17.86 -5.95
CA ASP A 29 -0.41 -18.82 -4.85
C ASP A 29 -0.18 -18.11 -3.51
N GLU A 30 0.66 -17.08 -3.48
CA GLU A 30 0.84 -16.20 -2.33
C GLU A 30 -0.49 -15.53 -1.94
N CYS A 31 -1.21 -14.97 -2.93
CA CYS A 31 -2.48 -14.31 -2.65
C CYS A 31 -3.55 -15.28 -2.16
N LYS A 32 -3.59 -16.55 -2.62
CA LYS A 32 -4.49 -17.57 -2.04
C LYS A 32 -4.18 -17.79 -0.56
N ILE A 33 -2.89 -17.91 -0.21
CA ILE A 33 -2.45 -18.09 1.18
C ILE A 33 -2.87 -16.89 2.03
N VAL A 34 -2.62 -15.67 1.56
CA VAL A 34 -3.01 -14.45 2.27
C VAL A 34 -4.51 -14.39 2.50
N THR A 35 -5.34 -14.58 1.46
CA THR A 35 -6.80 -14.46 1.61
C THR A 35 -7.41 -15.57 2.47
N ALA A 36 -6.73 -16.72 2.58
CA ALA A 36 -7.14 -17.78 3.50
C ALA A 36 -6.80 -17.43 4.96
N ALA A 37 -5.71 -16.69 5.18
CA ALA A 37 -5.28 -16.25 6.50
C ALA A 37 -6.02 -14.98 6.98
N ASP A 38 -6.28 -14.04 6.08
CA ASP A 38 -6.98 -12.79 6.34
C ASP A 38 -8.15 -12.60 5.36
N PRO A 39 -9.38 -12.92 5.78
CA PRO A 39 -10.58 -12.78 4.94
C PRO A 39 -10.91 -11.33 4.55
N ASN A 40 -10.26 -10.33 5.17
CA ASN A 40 -10.45 -8.93 4.80
C ASN A 40 -9.64 -8.53 3.56
N VAL A 41 -8.60 -9.30 3.21
CA VAL A 41 -7.81 -9.08 2.01
C VAL A 41 -8.54 -9.74 0.84
N ASP A 42 -8.99 -8.91 -0.11
CA ASP A 42 -9.58 -9.42 -1.35
C ASP A 42 -8.49 -10.03 -2.26
N TYR A 43 -8.81 -11.17 -2.87
CA TYR A 43 -7.85 -11.91 -3.71
C TYR A 43 -7.44 -11.10 -4.95
N ASN A 44 -8.40 -10.47 -5.63
CA ASN A 44 -8.10 -9.69 -6.82
C ASN A 44 -7.31 -8.43 -6.46
N PHE A 45 -7.61 -7.83 -5.30
CA PHE A 45 -6.82 -6.73 -4.75
C PHE A 45 -5.37 -7.15 -4.50
N CYS A 46 -5.14 -8.29 -3.85
CA CYS A 46 -3.80 -8.81 -3.60
C CYS A 46 -3.02 -9.00 -4.92
N VAL A 47 -3.61 -9.70 -5.89
CA VAL A 47 -2.96 -10.01 -7.17
C VAL A 47 -2.65 -8.73 -7.95
N THR A 48 -3.65 -7.84 -8.10
CA THR A 48 -3.50 -6.61 -8.88
C THR A 48 -2.48 -5.66 -8.25
N SER A 49 -2.46 -5.58 -6.91
CA SER A 49 -1.52 -4.73 -6.19
C SER A 49 -0.08 -5.21 -6.38
N LEU A 50 0.18 -6.50 -6.18
CA LEU A 50 1.52 -7.05 -6.35
C LEU A 50 2.00 -6.96 -7.81
N GLN A 51 1.11 -7.24 -8.78
CA GLN A 51 1.43 -7.14 -10.21
C GLN A 51 1.59 -5.71 -10.74
N ALA A 52 1.30 -4.69 -9.92
CA ALA A 52 1.65 -3.32 -10.25
C ALA A 52 3.18 -3.12 -10.28
N ASP A 53 3.93 -3.95 -9.56
CA ASP A 53 5.39 -4.02 -9.67
C ASP A 53 5.77 -4.99 -10.80
N PRO A 54 6.49 -4.54 -11.85
CA PRO A 54 6.84 -5.38 -12.99
C PRO A 54 7.78 -6.54 -12.62
N THR A 55 8.44 -6.49 -11.46
CA THR A 55 9.35 -7.54 -10.98
C THR A 55 8.62 -8.67 -10.24
N SER A 56 7.33 -8.50 -9.91
CA SER A 56 6.58 -9.46 -9.09
C SER A 56 6.43 -10.84 -9.75
N GLY A 57 6.52 -10.93 -11.08
CA GLY A 57 6.32 -12.18 -11.82
C GLY A 57 7.44 -13.20 -11.68
N SER A 58 8.61 -12.78 -11.20
CA SER A 58 9.78 -13.64 -10.93
C SER A 58 10.29 -13.51 -9.49
N ALA A 59 9.49 -12.88 -8.62
CA ALA A 59 9.87 -12.56 -7.27
C ALA A 59 9.62 -13.76 -6.34
N ASP A 60 10.59 -14.09 -5.50
CA ASP A 60 10.35 -15.04 -4.40
C ASP A 60 9.43 -14.44 -3.32
N ALA A 61 9.00 -15.25 -2.35
CA ALA A 61 8.10 -14.78 -1.30
C ALA A 61 8.66 -13.56 -0.52
N LYS A 62 9.98 -13.53 -0.27
CA LYS A 62 10.62 -12.41 0.44
C LYS A 62 10.59 -11.15 -0.43
N GLU A 63 10.87 -11.29 -1.72
CA GLU A 63 10.79 -10.19 -2.69
C GLU A 63 9.35 -9.68 -2.84
N LEU A 64 8.34 -10.56 -2.87
CA LEU A 64 6.93 -10.16 -2.85
C LEU A 64 6.53 -9.41 -1.58
N ALA A 65 7.05 -9.80 -0.41
CA ALA A 65 6.83 -9.05 0.83
C ALA A 65 7.47 -7.65 0.79
N ILE A 66 8.65 -7.51 0.17
CA ILE A 66 9.30 -6.22 -0.05
C ILE A 66 8.49 -5.36 -1.01
N ILE A 67 7.98 -5.93 -2.11
CA ILE A 67 7.09 -5.24 -3.05
C ILE A 67 5.85 -4.73 -2.32
N ALA A 68 5.17 -5.58 -1.54
CA ALA A 68 4.01 -5.18 -0.75
C ALA A 68 4.34 -4.01 0.20
N ALA A 69 5.45 -4.08 0.94
CA ALA A 69 5.87 -3.02 1.84
C ALA A 69 6.19 -1.71 1.11
N ASN A 70 6.84 -1.77 -0.05
CA ASN A 70 7.11 -0.59 -0.88
C ASN A 70 5.82 0.05 -1.39
N LEU A 71 4.84 -0.75 -1.80
CA LEU A 71 3.51 -0.27 -2.18
C LEU A 71 2.81 0.39 -0.97
N THR A 72 2.94 -0.15 0.24
CA THR A 72 2.43 0.49 1.46
C THR A 72 3.04 1.88 1.65
N VAL A 73 4.37 1.98 1.54
CA VAL A 73 5.08 3.26 1.66
C VAL A 73 4.62 4.25 0.59
N ALA A 74 4.49 3.80 -0.66
CA ALA A 74 4.05 4.65 -1.76
C ALA A 74 2.61 5.16 -1.53
N ASN A 75 1.72 4.29 -1.07
CA ASN A 75 0.34 4.64 -0.75
C ASN A 75 0.28 5.67 0.39
N ALA A 76 0.93 5.39 1.52
CA ALA A 76 1.01 6.30 2.65
C ALA A 76 1.61 7.67 2.27
N THR A 77 2.63 7.69 1.41
CA THR A 77 3.25 8.93 0.91
C THR A 77 2.28 9.73 0.03
N SER A 78 1.51 9.06 -0.83
CA SER A 78 0.45 9.69 -1.64
C SER A 78 -0.61 10.33 -0.75
N THR A 79 -1.06 9.60 0.28
CA THR A 79 -2.01 10.10 1.27
C THR A 79 -1.48 11.34 2.01
N LEU A 80 -0.24 11.30 2.49
CA LEU A 80 0.39 12.46 3.13
C LEU A 80 0.42 13.67 2.19
N SER A 81 0.79 13.46 0.92
CA SER A 81 0.85 14.54 -0.09
C SER A 81 -0.52 15.18 -0.32
N LYS A 82 -1.61 14.39 -0.30
CA LYS A 82 -2.98 14.91 -0.40
C LYS A 82 -3.32 15.79 0.81
N ILE A 83 -2.97 15.34 2.02
CA ILE A 83 -3.20 16.09 3.27
C ILE A 83 -2.42 17.42 3.23
N GLU A 84 -1.14 17.39 2.89
CA GLU A 84 -0.31 18.60 2.79
C GLU A 84 -0.87 19.61 1.80
N LYS A 85 -1.38 19.14 0.65
CA LYS A 85 -2.03 19.99 -0.35
C LYS A 85 -3.27 20.68 0.23
N LEU A 86 -4.11 19.96 0.98
CA LEU A 86 -5.30 20.53 1.63
C LEU A 86 -4.92 21.66 2.60
N TYR A 87 -3.91 21.45 3.45
CA TYR A 87 -3.44 22.49 4.36
C TYR A 87 -2.82 23.69 3.63
N LYS A 88 -2.03 23.44 2.57
CA LYS A 88 -1.46 24.51 1.74
C LYS A 88 -2.55 25.39 1.11
N ASP A 89 -3.63 24.75 0.66
CA ASP A 89 -4.78 25.42 0.07
C ASP A 89 -5.52 26.31 1.09
N VAL A 90 -5.70 25.84 2.33
CA VAL A 90 -6.27 26.62 3.44
C VAL A 90 -5.37 27.81 3.78
N VAL A 91 -4.06 27.58 3.92
CA VAL A 91 -3.08 28.65 4.19
C VAL A 91 -3.07 29.70 3.09
N THR A 92 -3.19 29.29 1.83
CA THR A 92 -3.26 30.20 0.67
C THR A 92 -4.52 31.06 0.73
N ALA A 93 -5.68 30.45 1.00
CA ALA A 93 -6.94 31.16 1.14
C ALA A 93 -6.89 32.16 2.33
N ALA A 94 -6.43 31.72 3.51
CA ALA A 94 -6.27 32.59 4.67
C ALA A 94 -5.30 33.77 4.41
N SER A 95 -4.21 33.53 3.70
CA SER A 95 -3.27 34.59 3.29
C SER A 95 -3.91 35.58 2.30
N GLY A 96 -4.77 35.10 1.39
CA GLY A 96 -5.59 35.93 0.52
C GLY A 96 -6.55 36.82 1.30
N ALA A 97 -7.22 36.27 2.32
CA ALA A 97 -8.09 37.02 3.22
C ALA A 97 -7.34 38.14 3.96
N ILE A 98 -6.15 37.85 4.52
CA ILE A 98 -5.33 38.86 5.21
C ILE A 98 -4.99 40.03 4.30
N LYS A 99 -4.60 39.75 3.04
CA LYS A 99 -4.31 40.79 2.05
C LYS A 99 -5.55 41.63 1.73
N ALA A 100 -6.70 40.99 1.54
CA ALA A 100 -7.97 41.66 1.24
C ALA A 100 -8.46 42.54 2.42
N ILE A 101 -8.30 42.07 3.66
CA ILE A 101 -8.59 42.88 4.86
C ILE A 101 -7.69 44.12 4.90
N SER A 102 -6.40 43.94 4.65
CA SER A 102 -5.41 45.02 4.69
C SER A 102 -5.65 46.10 3.63
N SER A 103 -6.26 45.73 2.50
CA SER A 103 -6.63 46.67 1.41
C SER A 103 -8.04 47.23 1.54
N GLY A 104 -8.82 46.82 2.56
CA GLY A 104 -10.21 47.25 2.77
C GLY A 104 -11.24 46.54 1.87
N SER A 105 -10.84 45.53 1.08
CA SER A 105 -11.76 44.75 0.25
C SER A 105 -12.45 43.65 1.07
N LEU A 106 -13.50 44.03 1.80
CA LEU A 106 -14.19 43.11 2.70
C LEU A 106 -14.99 42.01 1.95
N GLY A 107 -15.40 42.27 0.70
CA GLY A 107 -16.05 41.27 -0.16
C GLY A 107 -15.11 40.12 -0.51
N ASP A 108 -13.87 40.44 -0.93
CA ASP A 108 -12.85 39.45 -1.26
C ASP A 108 -12.35 38.73 0.00
N ALA A 109 -12.23 39.45 1.12
CA ALA A 109 -11.89 38.85 2.40
C ALA A 109 -12.90 37.77 2.81
N LYS A 110 -14.20 38.06 2.70
CA LYS A 110 -15.26 37.09 2.98
C LYS A 110 -15.15 35.87 2.08
N LYS A 111 -14.94 36.06 0.77
CA LYS A 111 -14.79 34.95 -0.19
C LYS A 111 -13.62 34.02 0.21
N HIS A 112 -12.45 34.59 0.48
CA HIS A 112 -11.28 33.82 0.88
C HIS A 112 -11.44 33.12 2.24
N LEU A 113 -12.16 33.72 3.19
CA LEU A 113 -12.47 33.07 4.47
C LEU A 113 -13.48 31.93 4.30
N THR A 114 -14.47 32.06 3.42
CA THR A 114 -15.36 30.97 3.03
C THR A 114 -14.57 29.83 2.39
N GLU A 115 -13.71 30.11 1.42
CA GLU A 115 -12.82 29.09 0.81
C GLU A 115 -11.92 28.39 1.84
N ALA A 116 -11.39 29.12 2.83
CA ALA A 116 -10.57 28.56 3.89
C ALA A 116 -11.37 27.69 4.87
N SER A 117 -12.66 28.00 5.07
CA SER A 117 -13.56 27.27 5.96
C SER A 117 -14.21 26.05 5.29
N ASP A 118 -14.51 26.13 4.00
CA ASP A 118 -15.19 25.06 3.27
C ASP A 118 -14.25 23.88 3.00
N LYS A 119 -12.97 24.12 2.69
CA LYS A 119 -12.04 23.03 2.36
C LYS A 119 -11.84 22.00 3.48
N PRO A 120 -11.65 22.38 4.77
CA PRO A 120 -11.64 21.41 5.87
C PRO A 120 -13.01 20.78 6.11
N GLN A 121 -14.10 21.53 5.98
CA GLN A 121 -15.45 21.03 6.24
C GLN A 121 -15.92 20.02 5.17
N ASP A 122 -15.56 20.24 3.91
CA ASP A 122 -15.75 19.27 2.83
C ASP A 122 -14.91 18.01 3.10
N CYS A 123 -13.71 18.16 3.65
CA CYS A 123 -12.89 17.02 4.07
C CYS A 123 -13.53 16.24 5.23
N ASP A 124 -14.04 16.91 6.26
CA ASP A 124 -14.71 16.31 7.42
C ASP A 124 -16.07 15.68 7.06
N ASN A 125 -16.85 16.32 6.21
CA ASN A 125 -18.11 15.78 5.69
C ASN A 125 -17.84 14.55 4.83
N LEU A 126 -16.83 14.61 3.96
CA LEU A 126 -16.37 13.45 3.22
C LEU A 126 -15.81 12.37 4.14
N LEU A 127 -15.21 12.70 5.31
CA LEU A 127 -14.73 11.76 6.34
C LEU A 127 -15.87 11.14 7.18
N PHE A 128 -16.98 11.86 7.36
CA PHE A 128 -18.15 11.41 8.10
C PHE A 128 -19.06 10.52 7.24
N GLU A 129 -19.35 10.92 5.99
CA GLU A 129 -20.05 10.07 5.01
C GLU A 129 -19.24 8.79 4.71
N ALA A 130 -17.93 8.93 4.82
CA ALA A 130 -16.93 7.89 4.74
C ALA A 130 -16.83 6.90 5.88
N GLY A 131 -17.62 7.04 6.95
CA GLY A 131 -17.93 5.90 7.79
C GLY A 131 -18.46 4.70 6.98
N LYS A 132 -18.83 4.91 5.70
CA LYS A 132 -19.03 3.87 4.68
C LYS A 132 -18.01 3.82 3.54
N ASN A 133 -17.12 4.82 3.33
CA ASN A 133 -15.99 4.87 2.37
C ASN A 133 -15.25 6.25 2.42
N SER A 134 -14.18 6.37 3.21
CA SER A 134 -13.21 7.49 3.25
C SER A 134 -12.62 7.84 1.90
N LEU A 135 -12.35 9.15 1.70
CA LEU A 135 -11.41 9.67 0.70
C LEU A 135 -10.03 9.00 0.80
N LEU A 136 -9.77 8.38 1.95
CA LEU A 136 -8.64 7.52 2.24
C LEU A 136 -9.05 6.08 2.53
N THR A 137 -10.31 5.64 2.44
CA THR A 137 -10.68 4.25 2.78
C THR A 137 -10.04 3.29 1.81
N LYS A 138 -9.95 3.66 0.53
CA LYS A 138 -9.16 2.87 -0.41
C LYS A 138 -7.70 2.87 0.03
N GLU A 139 -7.09 4.02 0.27
CA GLU A 139 -5.69 4.14 0.68
C GLU A 139 -5.36 3.45 2.01
N ASP A 140 -6.22 3.56 3.02
CA ASP A 140 -6.14 2.97 4.35
C ASP A 140 -6.41 1.47 4.30
N ASN A 141 -7.40 1.01 3.52
CA ASN A 141 -7.64 -0.42 3.29
C ASN A 141 -6.49 -1.03 2.48
N ASP A 142 -6.01 -0.33 1.46
CA ASP A 142 -4.86 -0.76 0.66
C ASP A 142 -3.61 -0.83 1.55
N CYS A 143 -3.34 0.18 2.38
CA CYS A 143 -2.23 0.23 3.32
C CYS A 143 -2.33 -0.90 4.38
N THR A 144 -3.53 -1.13 4.92
CA THR A 144 -3.81 -2.22 5.88
C THR A 144 -3.62 -3.58 5.21
N ASN A 145 -4.18 -3.79 4.01
CA ASN A 145 -4.06 -5.03 3.26
C ASN A 145 -2.60 -5.31 2.88
N LEU A 146 -1.86 -4.30 2.42
CA LEU A 146 -0.44 -4.43 2.08
C LEU A 146 0.43 -4.71 3.31
N ALA A 147 0.11 -4.10 4.46
CA ALA A 147 0.75 -4.40 5.74
C ALA A 147 0.44 -5.82 6.22
N SER A 148 -0.81 -6.29 6.12
CA SER A 148 -1.21 -7.67 6.42
C SER A 148 -0.46 -8.67 5.53
N ILE A 149 -0.39 -8.43 4.22
CA ILE A 149 0.36 -9.27 3.27
C ILE A 149 1.81 -9.43 3.74
N ALA A 150 2.50 -8.32 4.02
CA ALA A 150 3.90 -8.35 4.48
C ALA A 150 4.06 -9.11 5.81
N GLN A 151 3.13 -8.93 6.74
CA GLN A 151 3.14 -9.60 8.04
C GLN A 151 3.03 -11.12 7.93
N TYR A 152 2.08 -11.63 7.13
CA TYR A 152 1.85 -13.06 6.99
C TYR A 152 2.96 -13.79 6.22
N ILE A 153 3.56 -13.14 5.22
CA ILE A 153 4.70 -13.73 4.51
C ILE A 153 5.90 -13.87 5.44
N VAL A 154 6.19 -12.84 6.25
CA VAL A 154 7.28 -12.91 7.24
C VAL A 154 7.03 -13.99 8.28
N ALA A 155 5.79 -14.19 8.73
CA ALA A 155 5.44 -15.23 9.71
C ALA A 155 5.65 -16.67 9.20
N LYS A 156 5.58 -16.90 7.87
CA LYS A 156 5.81 -18.21 7.23
C LYS A 156 7.30 -18.57 7.10
N LEU A 157 8.19 -17.58 7.20
CA LEU A 157 9.65 -17.76 7.04
C LEU A 157 10.37 -18.11 8.36
N GLN A 158 9.63 -18.23 9.46
CA GLN A 158 10.09 -18.66 10.78
C GLN A 158 9.77 -20.15 10.99
#